data_AF-A0A3D9SWQ0-F1
#
_entry.id   AF-A0A3D9SWQ0-F1
#
_cell.length_a   1.000
_cell.length_b   1.000
_cell.length_c   1.000
_cell.angle_alpha   90.00
_cell.angle_beta   90.00
_cell.angle_gamma   90.00
#
_symmetry.space_group_name_H-M   'P 1'
#
loop_
_entity.id
_entity.type
_entity.pdbx_description
1 polymer ?
#
loop_
_entity_poly.entity_id
_entity_poly.type
_entity_poly.pdbx_seq_one_letter_code
_entity_poly.pdbx_strand_id
1 'polypeptide(L)' 'MSPNLRKELEAIRKEAVGRGWRVERGSKYWKMYCPCPKKCKKNMALTPSDPNYVINLLGQLRRATCWKDGEA' A
#
# COMPACT_ATOMS: atom_id res chain seq x y z
N MET A 1 10.91 14.59 3.85
CA MET A 1 10.55 13.15 3.74
C MET A 1 11.54 12.37 4.58
N SER A 2 11.11 11.78 5.70
CA SER A 2 12.01 11.00 6.55
C SER A 2 12.51 9.76 5.79
N PRO A 3 13.80 9.40 5.90
CA PRO A 3 14.39 8.28 5.15
C PRO A 3 13.71 6.93 5.43
N ASN A 4 13.06 6.78 6.59
CA ASN A 4 12.32 5.59 6.98
C ASN A 4 11.04 5.39 6.15
N LEU A 5 10.31 6.48 5.84
CA LEU A 5 9.04 6.41 5.13
C LEU A 5 9.19 5.82 3.72
N ARG A 6 10.28 6.17 3.01
CA ARG A 6 10.55 5.64 1.67
C ARG A 6 10.77 4.12 1.70
N LYS A 7 11.55 3.63 2.66
CA LYS A 7 11.82 2.21 2.86
C LYS A 7 10.55 1.44 3.21
N GLU A 8 9.71 1.99 4.08
CA GLU A 8 8.43 1.37 4.44
C GLU A 8 7.48 1.28 3.24
N LEU A 9 7.35 2.34 2.43
CA LEU A 9 6.55 2.30 1.21
C LEU A 9 7.11 1.31 0.16
N GLU A 10 8.44 1.13 0.10
CA GLU A 10 9.05 0.06 -0.70
C GLU A 10 8.69 -1.33 -0.18
N ALA A 11 8.74 -1.55 1.13
CA ALA A 11 8.38 -2.81 1.76
C ALA A 11 6.91 -3.18 1.48
N ILE A 12 5.98 -2.23 1.66
CA ILE A 12 4.55 -2.45 1.36
C ILE A 12 4.33 -2.82 -0.10
N ARG A 13 5.03 -2.17 -1.04
CA ARG A 13 4.91 -2.49 -2.46
C ARG A 13 5.43 -3.89 -2.79
N LYS A 14 6.57 -4.28 -2.22
CA LYS A 14 7.10 -5.64 -2.38
C LYS A 14 6.15 -6.67 -1.81
N GLU A 15 5.62 -6.43 -0.61
CA GLU A 15 4.66 -7.31 0.03
C GLU A 15 3.37 -7.42 -0.78
N ALA A 16 2.86 -6.31 -1.31
CA ALA A 16 1.69 -6.30 -2.17
C ALA A 16 1.90 -7.19 -3.41
N VAL A 17 3.02 -7.01 -4.11
CA VAL A 17 3.37 -7.84 -5.28
C VAL A 17 3.50 -9.32 -4.90
N GLY A 18 4.14 -9.64 -3.76
CA GLY A 18 4.24 -11.00 -3.25
C GLY A 18 2.88 -11.64 -2.94
N ARG A 19 1.89 -10.83 -2.51
CA ARG A 19 0.49 -11.24 -2.29
C ARG A 19 -0.34 -11.29 -3.58
N GLY A 20 0.26 -11.09 -4.76
CA GLY A 20 -0.44 -11.07 -6.05
C GLY A 20 -1.22 -9.78 -6.32
N TRP A 21 -0.93 -8.69 -5.60
CA TRP A 21 -1.51 -7.39 -5.89
C TRP A 21 -0.81 -6.73 -7.05
N ARG A 22 -1.60 -6.05 -7.88
CA ARG A 22 -1.08 -5.26 -8.99
C ARG A 22 -0.76 -3.85 -8.51
N VAL A 23 0.51 -3.47 -8.55
CA VAL A 23 0.99 -2.14 -8.16
C VAL A 23 1.41 -1.39 -9.41
N GLU A 24 0.76 -0.26 -9.69
CA GLU A 24 1.05 0.59 -10.83
C GLU A 24 1.55 1.95 -10.38
N ARG A 25 2.59 2.46 -11.05
CA ARG A 25 3.14 3.79 -10.77
C ARG A 25 2.35 4.85 -11.54
N GLY A 26 1.70 5.76 -10.82
CA GLY A 26 1.19 7.00 -11.40
C GLY A 26 2.15 8.18 -11.17
N SER A 27 1.80 9.35 -11.69
CA SER A 27 2.63 10.56 -11.58
C SER A 27 2.69 11.14 -10.15
N LYS A 28 1.62 11.03 -9.38
CA LYS A 28 1.53 11.55 -7.99
C LYS A 28 1.22 10.47 -6.95
N TYR A 29 0.65 9.35 -7.37
CA TYR A 29 0.24 8.24 -6.51
C TYR A 29 0.58 6.89 -7.16
N TRP A 30 1.01 5.93 -6.35
CA TRP A 30 1.01 4.51 -6.66
C TRP A 30 -0.42 3.98 -6.52
N LYS A 31 -0.89 3.27 -7.55
CA LYS A 31 -2.19 2.60 -7.53
C LYS A 31 -1.98 1.14 -7.21
N MET A 32 -2.59 0.68 -6.13
CA MET A 32 -2.55 -0.71 -5.71
C MET A 32 -3.92 -1.33 -5.98
N TYR A 33 -3.94 -2.42 -6.72
CA TYR A 33 -5.13 -3.14 -7.10
C TYR A 33 -5.09 -4.51 -6.43
N CYS A 34 -6.12 -4.77 -5.64
CA CYS A 34 -6.31 -6.06 -5.00
C CYS A 34 -6.76 -7.08 -6.05
N PRO A 35 -6.24 -8.32 -6.03
CA PRO A 35 -6.66 -9.37 -6.96
C PRO A 35 -8.07 -9.92 -6.66
N CYS A 36 -8.76 -9.41 -5.64
CA CYS A 36 -10.05 -9.92 -5.22
C CYS A 36 -11.17 -9.50 -6.20
N PRO A 37 -12.26 -10.29 -6.29
CA PRO A 37 -13.40 -9.97 -7.17
C PRO A 37 -14.12 -8.68 -6.78
N LYS A 38 -13.91 -8.17 -5.56
CA LYS A 38 -14.42 -6.88 -5.10
C LYS A 38 -13.70 -5.68 -5.74
N LYS A 39 -12.66 -5.91 -6.57
CA LYS A 39 -11.90 -4.88 -7.28
C LYS A 39 -11.45 -3.73 -6.37
N CYS A 40 -11.07 -4.05 -5.13
CA CYS A 40 -10.59 -3.07 -4.17
C CYS A 40 -9.34 -2.39 -4.74
N LYS A 41 -9.31 -1.06 -4.72
CA LYS A 41 -8.17 -0.25 -5.17
C LYS A 41 -7.76 0.72 -4.08
N LYS A 42 -6.46 0.96 -3.96
CA LYS A 42 -5.91 1.93 -3.02
C LYS A 42 -4.87 2.81 -3.69
N ASN A 43 -4.91 4.10 -3.38
CA ASN A 43 -3.92 5.07 -3.82
C ASN A 43 -2.94 5.33 -2.68
N MET A 44 -1.66 5.10 -2.93
CA MET A 44 -0.54 5.40 -2.05
C MET A 44 0.21 6.61 -2.62
N ALA A 45 0.41 7.66 -1.83
CA ALA A 45 1.15 8.84 -2.28
C ALA A 45 2.62 8.50 -2.56
N LEU A 46 3.19 9.05 -3.64
CA LEU A 46 4.61 8.86 -3.96
C LEU A 46 5.52 9.48 -2.89
N THR A 47 5.12 10.66 -2.43
CA THR A 47 5.86 11.48 -1.46
C THR A 47 4.86 12.01 -0.43
N PRO A 48 4.53 11.21 0.60
CA PRO A 48 3.73 11.71 1.71
C PRO A 48 4.57 12.68 2.54
N SER A 49 3.95 13.75 3.00
CA SER A 49 4.56 14.67 3.97
C SER A 49 4.39 14.18 5.40
N ASP A 50 3.41 13.32 5.66
CA ASP A 50 3.07 12.81 6.98
C ASP A 50 3.94 11.61 7.39
N PRO A 51 4.59 11.64 8.56
CA PRO A 51 5.37 10.50 9.06
C PRO A 51 4.48 9.29 9.39
N ASN A 52 3.23 9.52 9.80
CA ASN A 52 2.27 8.46 10.13
C ASN A 52 1.49 7.94 8.90
N TYR A 53 1.88 8.35 7.69
CA TYR A 53 1.16 7.96 6.47
C TYR A 53 1.09 6.44 6.28
N VAL A 54 2.18 5.74 6.55
CA VAL A 54 2.27 4.28 6.42
C VAL A 54 1.30 3.57 7.36
N ILE A 55 1.26 3.96 8.63
CA ILE A 55 0.36 3.38 9.63
C ILE A 55 -1.10 3.57 9.22
N ASN A 56 -1.45 4.78 8.80
CA ASN A 56 -2.80 5.09 8.33
C ASN A 56 -3.15 4.30 7.06
N LEU A 57 -2.22 4.18 6.12
CA LEU A 57 -2.40 3.41 4.90
C LEU A 57 -2.61 1.93 5.20
N LEU A 58 -1.80 1.33 6.07
CA LEU A 58 -1.94 -0.05 6.50
C LEU A 58 -3.27 -0.29 7.21
N GLY A 59 -3.68 0.60 8.11
CA GLY A 59 -5.01 0.54 8.73
C GLY A 59 -6.15 0.61 7.71
N GLN A 60 -6.03 1.48 6.70
CA GLN A 60 -7.00 1.57 5.62
C GLN A 60 -6.99 0.34 4.71
N LEU A 61 -5.83 -0.23 4.42
CA LEU A 61 -5.71 -1.48 3.67
C LEU A 61 -6.37 -2.62 4.44
N ARG A 62 -6.03 -2.81 5.72
CA ARG A 62 -6.64 -3.83 6.59
C ARG A 62 -8.17 -3.74 6.66
N ARG A 63 -8.72 -2.53 6.72
CA ARG A 63 -10.19 -2.31 6.82
C ARG A 63 -10.91 -2.38 5.47
N ALA A 64 -10.34 -1.80 4.42
CA ALA A 64 -11.04 -1.55 3.16
C ALA A 64 -10.73 -2.56 2.06
N THR A 65 -9.76 -3.46 2.28
CA THR A 65 -9.26 -4.36 1.24
C THR A 65 -8.98 -5.76 1.79
N CYS A 66 -8.62 -6.70 0.91
CA CYS A 66 -8.21 -8.04 1.34
C CYS A 66 -6.76 -8.09 1.85
N TRP A 67 -6.23 -6.96 2.34
CA TRP A 67 -4.96 -6.90 3.06
C TRP A 67 -5.17 -7.51 4.45
N LYS A 68 -5.46 -8.81 4.49
CA LYS A 68 -5.49 -9.57 5.74
C LYS A 68 -4.06 -9.66 6.23
N ASP A 69 -3.84 -9.32 7.49
CA ASP A 69 -2.62 -9.71 8.19
C ASP A 69 -2.39 -11.19 7.90
N GLY A 70 -1.18 -11.51 7.47
CA GLY A 70 -0.80 -12.91 7.33
C GLY A 70 -0.77 -13.48 8.73
N GLU A 71 -1.89 -14.05 9.17
CA GLU A 71 -1.90 -15.00 10.26
C GLU A 71 -1.50 -16.34 9.63
N ALA A 72 -0.20 -16.61 9.71
CA ALA A 72 0.43 -17.92 9.65
C ALA A 72 1.82 -17.81 10.30
#